data_AF-A0A7W1SG86-F1
#
_entry.id   AF-A0A7W1SG86-F1
#
_cell.length_a   1.000
_cell.length_b   1.000
_cell.length_c   1.000
_cell.angle_alpha   90.00
_cell.angle_beta   90.00
_cell.angle_gamma   90.00
#
_symmetry.space_group_name_H-M   'P 1'
#
loop_
_entity.id
_entity.type
_entity.pdbx_description
1 polymer ?
#
loop_
_entity_poly.entity_id
_entity_poly.type
_entity_poly.pdbx_seq_one_letter_code
_entity_poly.pdbx_strand_id
1 'polypeptide(L)'
;MSTVRRRAVAPEDWGKPVLNTAGEPICRWCRGAVARPRRTFCSGDCVHEWKVRSSPWYVRQQVKKRDKGTCRRCGFNVVKAHREWTRSKPPASDRPARKAWRTAKPRWEADHIVPVADGGGECGLDNYRLLCRACHVAVTVAWRKQRAGPPAGESAMNHKTADTLHSTSA
;
A
#
# COMPACT_ATOMS: atom_id res chain seq x y z
N MET A 1 -9.41 11.72 -17.42
CA MET A 1 -8.14 11.73 -18.15
C MET A 1 -7.31 10.53 -17.70
N SER A 2 -7.32 9.44 -18.49
CA SER A 2 -6.51 8.26 -18.21
C SER A 2 -5.06 8.63 -18.49
N THR A 3 -4.22 8.73 -17.45
CA THR A 3 -2.77 8.89 -17.61
C THR A 3 -2.26 7.66 -18.35
N VAL A 4 -2.07 7.80 -19.67
CA VAL A 4 -1.30 6.84 -20.46
C VAL A 4 0.06 6.79 -19.78
N ARG A 5 0.32 5.73 -19.01
CA ARG A 5 1.63 5.49 -18.42
C ARG A 5 2.58 5.36 -19.61
N ARG A 6 3.37 6.41 -19.90
CA ARG A 6 4.47 6.32 -20.86
C ARG A 6 5.31 5.12 -20.44
N ARG A 7 5.47 4.16 -21.36
CA ARG A 7 6.36 3.02 -21.15
C ARG A 7 7.77 3.58 -21.02
N ALA A 8 8.40 3.38 -19.86
CA ALA A 8 9.75 3.86 -19.59
C ALA A 8 10.84 3.17 -20.43
N VAL A 9 10.47 2.19 -21.27
CA VAL A 9 11.37 1.33 -22.02
C VAL A 9 10.87 1.22 -23.47
N ALA A 10 11.77 1.46 -24.42
CA ALA A 10 11.49 1.34 -25.85
C ALA A 10 11.14 -0.12 -26.21
N PRO A 11 10.21 -0.38 -27.16
CA PRO A 11 9.77 -1.73 -27.57
C PRO A 11 10.90 -2.74 -27.79
N GLU A 12 12.00 -2.29 -28.37
CA GLU A 12 13.20 -3.07 -28.67
C GLU A 12 13.94 -3.59 -27.41
N ASP A 13 13.73 -2.98 -26.25
CA ASP A 13 14.40 -3.34 -25.00
C ASP A 13 13.52 -4.13 -24.03
N TRP A 14 12.38 -4.62 -24.53
CA TRP A 14 11.46 -5.43 -23.74
C TRP A 14 12.09 -6.78 -23.42
N GLY A 15 12.13 -7.10 -22.13
CA GLY A 15 12.65 -8.38 -21.64
C GLY A 15 14.18 -8.51 -21.64
N LYS A 16 14.93 -7.51 -22.14
CA LYS A 16 16.40 -7.52 -22.05
C LYS A 16 16.85 -7.30 -20.59
N PRO A 17 17.80 -8.11 -20.07
CA PRO A 17 18.40 -7.87 -18.77
C PRO A 17 19.32 -6.65 -18.83
N VAL A 18 19.40 -5.90 -17.73
CA VAL A 18 20.39 -4.83 -17.60
C VAL A 18 21.74 -5.50 -17.36
N LEU A 19 22.79 -5.04 -18.04
CA LEU A 19 24.14 -5.58 -17.94
C LEU A 19 25.06 -4.62 -17.17
N ASN A 20 26.10 -5.15 -16.52
CA ASN A 20 27.21 -4.36 -15.98
C ASN A 20 28.22 -4.00 -17.09
N THR A 21 29.30 -3.29 -16.72
CA THR A 21 30.40 -2.92 -17.63
C THR A 21 31.14 -4.13 -18.21
N ALA A 22 31.08 -5.29 -17.55
CA ALA A 22 31.65 -6.55 -18.00
C ALA A 22 30.70 -7.37 -18.91
N GLY A 23 29.50 -6.85 -19.23
CA GLY A 23 28.52 -7.55 -20.06
C GLY A 23 27.70 -8.63 -19.33
N GLU A 24 27.79 -8.69 -18.00
CA GLU A 24 27.08 -9.66 -17.18
C GLU A 24 25.74 -9.11 -16.67
N PRO A 25 24.68 -9.93 -16.57
CA PRO A 25 23.38 -9.47 -16.11
C PRO A 25 23.39 -9.06 -14.63
N ILE A 26 22.80 -7.90 -14.34
CA ILE A 26 22.60 -7.38 -12.98
C ILE A 26 21.14 -7.49 -12.53
N CYS A 27 20.96 -7.68 -11.23
CA CYS A 27 19.67 -7.80 -10.59
C CYS A 27 18.90 -6.47 -10.67
N ARG A 28 17.65 -6.49 -11.12
CA ARG A 28 16.81 -5.28 -11.19
C ARG A 28 16.45 -4.69 -9.82
N TRP A 29 16.62 -5.47 -8.75
CA TRP A 29 16.37 -5.02 -7.38
C TRP A 29 17.67 -4.57 -6.71
N CYS A 30 18.54 -5.50 -6.30
CA CYS A 30 19.73 -5.20 -5.51
C CYS A 30 20.97 -4.77 -6.33
N ARG A 31 20.87 -4.73 -7.67
CA ARG A 31 22.00 -4.45 -8.59
C ARG A 31 23.19 -5.42 -8.53
N GLY A 32 23.12 -6.47 -7.71
CA GLY A 32 24.14 -7.52 -7.67
C GLY A 32 24.17 -8.41 -8.92
N ALA A 33 25.24 -9.18 -9.06
CA ALA A 33 25.42 -10.11 -10.18
C ALA A 33 24.33 -11.19 -10.23
N VAL A 34 23.91 -11.56 -11.43
CA VAL A 34 22.93 -12.62 -11.66
C VAL A 34 23.61 -13.82 -12.30
N ALA A 35 23.84 -14.87 -11.50
CA ALA A 35 24.35 -16.13 -12.00
C ALA A 35 23.29 -16.89 -12.83
N ARG A 36 23.75 -17.59 -13.87
CA ARG A 36 22.91 -18.51 -14.66
C ARG A 36 22.35 -19.62 -13.73
N PRO A 37 21.11 -20.11 -13.98
CA PRO A 37 20.25 -19.86 -15.13
C PRO A 37 19.37 -18.59 -15.02
N ARG A 38 19.49 -17.82 -13.93
CA ARG A 38 18.69 -16.60 -13.76
C ARG A 38 19.20 -15.50 -14.70
N ARG A 39 18.33 -14.56 -15.06
CA ARG A 39 18.63 -13.47 -16.03
C ARG A 39 18.37 -12.06 -15.48
N THR A 40 17.36 -11.90 -14.63
CA THR A 40 16.84 -10.56 -14.26
C THR A 40 16.94 -10.25 -12.77
N PHE A 41 16.94 -11.29 -11.93
CA PHE A 41 16.99 -11.19 -10.47
C PHE A 41 17.92 -12.28 -9.92
N CYS A 42 18.71 -11.96 -8.90
CA CYS A 42 19.65 -12.91 -8.31
C CYS A 42 18.96 -13.94 -7.40
N SER A 43 17.86 -13.58 -6.74
CA SER A 43 17.13 -14.43 -5.77
C SER A 43 15.60 -14.28 -5.85
N GLY A 44 14.90 -15.21 -5.20
CA GLY A 44 13.44 -15.12 -5.01
C GLY A 44 13.03 -13.91 -4.19
N ASP A 45 13.85 -13.49 -3.23
CA ASP A 45 13.59 -12.31 -2.40
C ASP A 45 13.67 -11.02 -3.22
N CYS A 46 14.64 -10.92 -4.13
CA CYS A 46 14.71 -9.79 -5.06
C CYS A 46 13.48 -9.72 -5.98
N VAL A 47 12.94 -10.86 -6.39
CA VAL A 47 11.67 -10.92 -7.13
C VAL A 47 10.51 -10.48 -6.24
N HIS A 48 10.48 -10.91 -4.99
CA HIS A 48 9.46 -10.51 -4.01
C HIS A 48 9.44 -8.99 -3.82
N GLU A 49 10.57 -8.41 -3.44
CA GLU A 49 10.70 -6.97 -3.18
C GLU A 49 10.34 -6.14 -4.41
N TRP A 50 10.79 -6.55 -5.59
CA TRP A 50 10.41 -5.88 -6.83
C TRP A 50 8.90 -5.98 -7.10
N LYS A 51 8.30 -7.17 -6.91
CA LYS A 51 6.85 -7.36 -7.15
C LYS A 51 5.98 -6.62 -6.14
N VAL A 52 6.40 -6.51 -4.87
CA VAL A 52 5.67 -5.74 -3.85
C VAL A 52 5.50 -4.28 -4.29
N ARG A 53 6.54 -3.68 -4.89
CA ARG A 53 6.53 -2.27 -5.31
C ARG A 53 5.90 -2.02 -6.67
N SER A 54 6.03 -2.97 -7.60
CA SER A 54 5.62 -2.80 -8.99
C SER A 54 4.24 -3.39 -9.33
N SER A 55 3.75 -4.35 -8.55
CA SER A 55 2.52 -5.09 -8.86
C SER A 55 1.45 -4.91 -7.78
N PRO A 56 0.41 -4.09 -8.05
CA PRO A 56 -0.73 -3.92 -7.16
C PRO A 56 -1.46 -5.23 -6.82
N TRP A 57 -1.49 -6.18 -7.76
CA TRP A 57 -2.10 -7.49 -7.52
C TRP A 57 -1.26 -8.33 -6.54
N TYR A 58 0.06 -8.37 -6.74
CA TYR A 58 0.96 -9.15 -5.90
C TYR A 58 0.97 -8.63 -4.46
N VAL A 59 1.10 -7.31 -4.27
CA VAL A 59 1.09 -6.73 -2.92
C VAL A 59 -0.23 -7.01 -2.19
N ARG A 60 -1.38 -6.89 -2.87
CA ARG A 60 -2.68 -7.27 -2.29
C ARG A 60 -2.70 -8.74 -1.86
N GLN A 61 -2.14 -9.64 -2.66
CA GLN A 61 -2.04 -11.05 -2.28
C GLN A 61 -1.16 -11.26 -1.03
N GLN A 62 0.00 -10.61 -0.96
CA GLN A 62 0.93 -10.72 0.17
C GLN A 62 0.36 -10.11 1.45
N VAL A 63 -0.26 -8.93 1.37
CA VAL A 63 -0.95 -8.28 2.50
C VAL A 63 -2.05 -9.19 3.04
N LYS A 64 -2.88 -9.75 2.16
CA LYS A 64 -3.95 -10.66 2.56
C LYS A 64 -3.41 -11.94 3.22
N LYS A 65 -2.30 -12.48 2.72
CA LYS A 65 -1.62 -13.66 3.29
C LYS A 65 -1.08 -13.35 4.70
N ARG A 66 -0.33 -12.25 4.84
CA ARG A 66 0.26 -11.80 6.11
C ARG A 66 -0.81 -11.51 7.16
N ASP A 67 -1.84 -10.74 6.79
CA ASP A 67 -2.89 -10.28 7.72
C ASP A 67 -4.01 -11.32 7.90
N LYS A 68 -3.88 -12.50 7.28
CA LYS A 68 -4.86 -13.59 7.32
C LYS A 68 -6.29 -13.14 6.96
N GLY A 69 -6.39 -12.13 6.08
CA GLY A 69 -7.67 -11.55 5.68
C GLY A 69 -8.41 -10.79 6.79
N THR A 70 -7.72 -10.31 7.81
CA THR A 70 -8.32 -9.61 8.96
C THR A 70 -7.95 -8.13 8.94
N CYS A 71 -8.95 -7.27 9.12
CA CYS A 71 -8.75 -5.82 9.18
C CYS A 71 -7.85 -5.47 10.35
N ARG A 72 -6.71 -4.82 10.08
CA ARG A 72 -5.71 -4.43 11.09
C ARG A 72 -6.18 -3.28 12.00
N ARG A 73 -7.33 -2.67 11.73
CA ARG A 73 -7.93 -1.61 12.56
C ARG A 73 -9.06 -2.11 13.46
N CYS A 74 -10.00 -2.90 12.91
CA CYS A 74 -11.22 -3.30 13.64
C CYS A 74 -11.38 -4.81 13.84
N GLY A 75 -10.46 -5.64 13.36
CA GLY A 75 -10.56 -7.10 13.50
C GLY A 75 -11.57 -7.79 12.57
N PHE A 76 -12.29 -7.05 11.71
CA PHE A 76 -13.24 -7.65 10.77
C PHE A 76 -12.55 -8.59 9.77
N ASN A 77 -13.02 -9.84 9.68
CA ASN A 77 -12.46 -10.84 8.77
C ASN A 77 -13.11 -10.75 7.38
N VAL A 78 -12.42 -10.11 6.44
CA VAL A 78 -12.92 -9.86 5.08
C VAL A 78 -12.98 -11.15 4.24
N VAL A 79 -12.17 -12.16 4.57
CA VAL A 79 -12.18 -13.45 3.87
C VAL A 79 -13.39 -14.26 4.26
N LYS A 80 -13.71 -14.34 5.55
CA LYS A 80 -14.92 -14.99 6.06
C LYS A 80 -16.16 -14.34 5.47
N ALA A 81 -16.25 -13.01 5.54
CA ALA A 81 -17.36 -12.25 4.96
C ALA A 81 -17.48 -12.49 3.44
N HIS A 82 -16.38 -12.54 2.69
CA HIS A 82 -16.43 -12.82 1.26
C HIS A 82 -16.90 -14.25 0.95
N ARG A 83 -16.55 -15.23 1.78
CA ARG A 83 -17.04 -16.61 1.64
C ARG A 83 -18.54 -16.67 1.89
N GLU A 84 -19.03 -16.05 2.96
CA GLU A 84 -20.46 -15.97 3.28
C GLU A 84 -21.25 -15.26 2.17
N TRP A 85 -20.76 -14.11 1.71
CA TRP A 85 -21.32 -13.41 0.55
C TRP A 85 -21.36 -14.31 -0.69
N THR A 86 -20.30 -15.07 -0.98
CA THR A 86 -20.29 -15.96 -2.15
C THR A 86 -21.35 -17.07 -2.05
N ARG A 87 -21.58 -17.59 -0.83
CA ARG A 87 -22.61 -18.63 -0.56
C ARG A 87 -24.02 -18.07 -0.60
N SER A 88 -24.23 -16.81 -0.20
CA SER A 88 -25.53 -16.14 -0.22
C SER A 88 -25.93 -15.63 -1.62
N LYS A 89 -25.35 -16.20 -2.69
CA LYS A 89 -25.57 -15.75 -4.07
C LYS A 89 -27.00 -16.12 -4.49
N PRO A 90 -27.88 -15.15 -4.78
CA PRO A 90 -29.25 -15.43 -5.16
C PRO A 90 -29.32 -16.03 -6.57
N PRO A 91 -30.42 -16.72 -6.90
CA PRO A 91 -30.64 -17.30 -8.22
C PRO A 91 -30.58 -16.25 -9.32
N ALA A 92 -30.28 -16.71 -10.53
CA ALA A 92 -30.06 -15.81 -11.66
C ALA A 92 -31.30 -15.02 -12.08
N SER A 93 -32.49 -15.58 -11.84
CA SER A 93 -33.82 -15.04 -12.14
C SER A 93 -34.19 -13.84 -11.26
N ASP A 94 -33.76 -13.80 -10.00
CA ASP A 94 -34.06 -12.71 -9.08
C ASP A 94 -33.09 -11.54 -9.28
N ARG A 95 -33.41 -10.68 -10.27
CA ARG A 95 -32.59 -9.51 -10.62
C ARG A 95 -32.45 -8.52 -9.44
N PRO A 96 -33.51 -8.16 -8.70
CA PRO A 96 -33.40 -7.29 -7.52
C PRO A 96 -32.45 -7.85 -6.45
N ALA A 97 -32.62 -9.11 -6.03
CA ALA A 97 -31.75 -9.71 -5.03
C ALA A 97 -30.30 -9.78 -5.53
N ARG A 98 -30.08 -10.09 -6.82
CA ARG A 98 -28.71 -10.09 -7.37
C ARG A 98 -28.06 -8.71 -7.41
N LYS A 99 -28.85 -7.64 -7.58
CA LYS A 99 -28.36 -6.26 -7.48
C LYS A 99 -27.93 -5.95 -6.04
N ALA A 100 -28.79 -6.23 -5.06
CA ALA A 100 -28.47 -6.05 -3.65
C ALA A 100 -27.23 -6.85 -3.21
N TRP A 101 -27.16 -8.12 -3.60
CA TRP A 101 -26.01 -8.99 -3.36
C TRP A 101 -24.70 -8.41 -3.91
N ARG A 102 -24.67 -7.94 -5.16
CA ARG A 102 -23.46 -7.31 -5.73
C ARG A 102 -23.00 -6.08 -4.96
N THR A 103 -23.95 -5.25 -4.51
CA THR A 103 -23.66 -4.05 -3.71
C THR A 103 -23.12 -4.42 -2.34
N ALA A 104 -23.64 -5.47 -1.72
CA ALA A 104 -23.23 -5.98 -0.42
C ALA A 104 -21.86 -6.71 -0.42
N LYS A 105 -21.17 -6.79 -1.57
CA LYS A 105 -19.86 -7.46 -1.66
C LYS A 105 -18.87 -6.84 -0.65
N PRO A 106 -18.30 -7.63 0.27
CA PRO A 106 -17.33 -7.12 1.23
C PRO A 106 -16.07 -6.67 0.50
N ARG A 107 -15.68 -5.41 0.73
CA ARG A 107 -14.51 -4.77 0.11
C ARG A 107 -13.44 -4.49 1.16
N TRP A 108 -12.19 -4.53 0.72
CA TRP A 108 -11.03 -4.25 1.52
C TRP A 108 -9.93 -3.66 0.63
N GLU A 109 -9.03 -2.89 1.24
CA GLU A 109 -7.90 -2.25 0.57
C GLU A 109 -6.58 -2.64 1.22
N ALA A 110 -5.52 -2.73 0.39
CA ALA A 110 -4.14 -2.73 0.87
C ALA A 110 -3.76 -1.27 1.13
N ASP A 111 -4.05 -0.82 2.34
CA ASP A 111 -3.84 0.55 2.78
C ASP A 111 -2.37 0.77 3.13
N HIS A 112 -1.84 1.95 2.83
CA HIS A 112 -0.50 2.32 3.28
C HIS A 112 -0.60 2.89 4.71
N ILE A 113 0.31 2.50 5.60
CA ILE A 113 0.38 3.01 6.98
C ILE A 113 0.79 4.49 6.93
N VAL A 114 1.89 4.78 6.23
CA VAL A 114 2.28 6.11 5.77
C VAL A 114 1.71 6.29 4.35
N PRO A 115 0.81 7.25 4.11
CA PRO A 115 0.22 7.47 2.79
C PRO A 115 1.25 7.84 1.71
N VAL A 116 0.95 7.52 0.45
CA VAL A 116 1.85 7.80 -0.69
C VAL A 116 2.18 9.30 -0.83
N ALA A 117 1.19 10.16 -0.57
CA ALA A 117 1.39 11.63 -0.61
C ALA A 117 2.32 12.16 0.50
N ASP A 118 2.64 11.32 1.48
CA ASP A 118 3.59 11.61 2.56
C ASP A 118 4.89 10.81 2.38
N GLY A 119 5.16 10.30 1.17
CA GLY A 119 6.37 9.53 0.86
C GLY A 119 6.27 8.03 1.13
N GLY A 120 5.10 7.51 1.51
CA GLY A 120 4.92 6.07 1.73
C GLY A 120 4.74 5.21 0.47
N GLY A 121 5.03 5.74 -0.71
CA GLY A 121 5.02 5.00 -1.98
C GLY A 121 6.24 4.09 -2.15
N GLU A 122 6.23 3.24 -3.18
CA GLU A 122 7.34 2.32 -3.54
C GLU A 122 7.95 1.57 -2.32
N CYS A 123 7.09 1.23 -1.35
CA CYS A 123 7.49 0.70 -0.06
C CYS A 123 7.49 -0.84 -0.03
N GLY A 124 8.10 -1.39 1.02
CA GLY A 124 8.01 -2.80 1.35
C GLY A 124 6.63 -3.18 1.90
N LEU A 125 6.45 -4.46 2.22
CA LEU A 125 5.19 -4.96 2.76
C LEU A 125 4.87 -4.37 4.15
N ASP A 126 5.90 -3.97 4.89
CA ASP A 126 5.85 -3.35 6.21
C ASP A 126 4.98 -2.09 6.26
N ASN A 127 5.02 -1.23 5.23
CA ASN A 127 4.18 -0.03 5.16
C ASN A 127 2.76 -0.32 4.64
N TYR A 128 2.36 -1.59 4.47
CA TYR A 128 0.98 -1.94 4.13
C TYR A 128 0.22 -2.49 5.33
N ARG A 129 -1.10 -2.32 5.32
CA ARG A 129 -2.06 -3.01 6.21
C ARG A 129 -3.36 -3.34 5.47
N LEU A 130 -3.98 -4.45 5.81
CA LEU A 130 -5.31 -4.79 5.32
C LEU A 130 -6.35 -3.97 6.09
N LEU A 131 -7.14 -3.15 5.40
CA LEU A 131 -8.31 -2.48 5.97
C LEU A 131 -9.60 -2.89 5.27
N CYS A 132 -10.67 -3.12 6.04
CA CYS A 132 -12.01 -3.18 5.46
C CYS A 132 -12.38 -1.79 4.89
N ARG A 133 -13.31 -1.75 3.93
CA ARG A 133 -13.66 -0.50 3.22
C ARG A 133 -14.10 0.63 4.17
N ALA A 134 -14.89 0.33 5.21
CA ALA A 134 -15.31 1.33 6.19
C ALA A 134 -14.10 1.93 6.94
N CYS A 135 -13.18 1.07 7.42
CA CYS A 135 -11.96 1.51 8.09
C CYS A 135 -11.05 2.32 7.16
N HIS A 136 -10.90 1.90 5.90
CA HIS A 136 -10.09 2.61 4.90
C HIS A 136 -10.62 4.02 4.65
N VAL A 137 -11.95 4.16 4.44
CA VAL A 137 -12.58 5.48 4.28
C VAL A 137 -12.33 6.34 5.52
N ALA A 138 -12.53 5.79 6.71
CA ALA A 138 -12.35 6.53 7.95
C ALA A 138 -10.89 6.99 8.17
N VAL A 139 -9.88 6.17 7.86
CA VAL A 139 -8.47 6.63 7.95
C VAL A 139 -8.14 7.68 6.89
N THR A 140 -8.66 7.53 5.67
CA THR A 140 -8.46 8.52 4.60
C THR A 140 -9.07 9.88 4.98
N VAL A 141 -10.29 9.88 5.54
CA VAL A 141 -10.95 11.10 6.00
C VAL A 141 -10.17 11.76 7.14
N ALA A 142 -9.75 11.01 8.14
CA ALA A 142 -8.96 11.53 9.26
C ALA A 142 -7.63 12.15 8.78
N TRP A 143 -6.91 11.44 7.92
CA TRP A 143 -5.66 11.92 7.33
C TRP A 143 -5.85 13.20 6.49
N ARG A 144 -6.89 13.26 5.66
CA ARG A 144 -7.20 14.48 4.88
C ARG A 144 -7.48 15.69 5.77
N LYS A 145 -8.19 15.49 6.89
CA LYS A 145 -8.44 16.56 7.86
C LYS A 145 -7.15 17.07 8.50
N GLN A 146 -6.26 16.17 8.91
CA GLN A 146 -4.96 16.54 9.49
C GLN A 146 -4.10 17.33 8.50
N ARG A 147 -4.09 16.92 7.22
CA ARG A 147 -3.33 17.59 6.17
C ARG A 147 -3.87 18.94 5.72
N ALA A 148 -5.16 19.20 5.90
CA ALA A 148 -5.74 20.49 5.55
C ALA A 148 -5.21 21.63 6.44
N GLY A 149 -4.48 21.32 7.52
CA GLY A 149 -4.07 22.28 8.53
C GLY A 149 -5.25 22.84 9.31
N PRO A 150 -5.02 23.61 10.38
CA PRO A 150 -6.05 24.50 10.89
C PRO A 150 -6.44 25.51 9.78
N PRO A 151 -7.69 26.01 9.76
CA PRO A 151 -8.05 27.11 8.87
C PRO A 151 -7.06 28.27 9.08
N ALA A 152 -6.67 28.93 7.98
CA ALA A 152 -5.79 30.09 8.02
C ALA A 152 -6.40 31.16 8.93
N GLY A 153 -5.90 31.28 10.16
CA GLY A 153 -6.44 32.19 11.17
C GLY A 153 -6.13 31.83 12.62
N GLU A 154 -5.76 30.58 12.93
CA GLU A 154 -5.56 30.15 14.32
C GLU A 154 -4.11 29.66 14.54
N SER A 155 -3.16 30.59 14.51
CA SER A 155 -1.79 30.32 14.98
C SER A 155 -1.72 30.43 16.50
N ALA A 156 -1.53 29.28 17.13
CA ALA A 156 -0.87 29.03 18.41
C ALA A 156 -0.53 30.26 19.27
N MET A 157 -1.37 30.54 20.28
CA MET A 157 -0.93 31.24 21.48
C MET A 157 -0.67 30.22 22.59
N ASN A 158 0.61 30.03 22.93
CA ASN A 158 1.15 30.07 24.30
C ASN A 158 2.41 29.19 24.43
N HIS A 159 3.56 29.78 24.08
CA HIS A 159 4.78 29.56 24.85
C HIS A 159 4.90 30.76 25.80
N LYS A 160 4.47 30.61 27.06
CA LYS A 160 4.95 31.49 28.12
C LYS A 160 6.07 30.76 28.85
N THR A 161 7.27 31.21 28.54
CA THR A 161 8.47 31.06 29.36
C THR A 161 8.19 31.55 30.78
N ALA A 162 8.62 30.77 31.76
CA ALA A 162 8.81 31.23 33.12
C ALA A 162 10.16 30.69 33.60
N ASP A 163 11.23 31.29 33.09
CA ASP A 163 12.51 31.33 33.79
C ASP A 163 12.36 32.29 34.96
N THR A 164 12.50 31.79 36.18
CA THR A 164 12.81 32.64 37.34
C THR A 164 13.96 31.99 38.09
N LEU A 165 15.12 32.62 37.90
CA LEU A 165 16.38 32.49 38.62
C LEU A 165 16.15 32.41 40.13
N HIS A 166 16.92 31.58 40.85
CA HIS A 166 17.53 31.91 42.15
C HIS A 166 18.65 30.89 42.46
N SER A 167 19.90 31.30 42.23
CA SER A 167 21.08 30.73 42.89
C SER A 167 22.22 31.75 42.80
N THR A 168 22.37 32.54 43.84
CA THR A 168 23.62 33.23 44.17
C THR A 168 24.09 32.68 45.51
N SER A 169 25.19 31.94 45.48
CA SER A 169 25.94 31.55 46.66
C SER A 169 26.95 32.64 47.02
N ALA A 170 27.00 33.00 48.29
CA ALA A 170 28.19 33.42 49.02
C ALA A 170 27.98 33.03 50.48
#